data_AF-A0A923SBJ0-F1
#
_entry.id   AF-A0A923SBJ0-F1
#
_cell.length_a   1.000
_cell.length_b   1.000
_cell.length_c   1.000
_cell.angle_alpha   90.00
_cell.angle_beta   90.00
_cell.angle_gamma   90.00
#
_symmetry.space_group_name_H-M   'P 1'
#
loop_
_entity.id
_entity.type
_entity.pdbx_description
1 polymer ?
#
loop_
_entity_poly.entity_id
_entity_poly.type
_entity_poly.pdbx_seq_one_letter_code
_entity_poly.pdbx_strand_id
1 'polypeptide(L)' 'MSEEPIQVGDLVAPSAGGPEMTVQARSQNLAYCAWLVDGRLHQGTFEIAALRRLRSAGPASRAGPDASGP' A
#
# COMPACT_ATOMS: atom_id res chain seq x y z
N MET A 1 -10.70 -6.06 -17.46
CA MET A 1 -10.04 -5.07 -16.59
C MET A 1 -8.89 -5.78 -15.92
N SER A 2 -7.65 -5.48 -16.29
CA SER A 2 -6.48 -6.09 -15.70
C SER A 2 -6.33 -5.55 -14.28
N GLU A 3 -6.82 -6.28 -13.28
CA GLU A 3 -6.58 -5.90 -11.88
C GLU A 3 -5.09 -6.07 -11.61
N GLU A 4 -4.34 -4.97 -11.63
CA GLU A 4 -2.91 -5.00 -11.33
C GLU A 4 -2.68 -5.66 -9.95
N PRO A 5 -1.78 -6.65 -9.87
CA PRO A 5 -1.50 -7.34 -8.62
C PRO A 5 -0.84 -6.38 -7.63
N ILE A 6 -1.27 -6.40 -6.35
CA ILE A 6 -0.65 -5.62 -5.28
C ILE A 6 0.83 -6.00 -5.18
N GLN A 7 1.70 -5.01 -5.25
CA GLN A 7 3.15 -5.12 -5.14
C GLN A 7 3.66 -4.54 -3.83
N VAL A 8 4.87 -4.96 -3.47
CA VAL A 8 5.64 -4.28 -2.42
C VAL A 8 5.92 -2.84 -2.88
N GLY A 9 5.68 -1.88 -1.99
CA GLY A 9 5.73 -0.45 -2.27
C GLY A 9 4.39 0.17 -2.64
N ASP A 10 3.35 -0.63 -2.89
CA ASP A 10 2.02 -0.07 -3.13
C ASP A 10 1.48 0.63 -1.89
N LEU A 11 0.81 1.76 -2.13
CA LEU A 11 0.05 2.49 -1.14
C LEU A 11 -1.42 2.04 -1.19
N VAL A 12 -1.94 1.65 -0.05
CA VAL A 12 -3.33 1.22 0.14
C VAL A 12 -3.98 2.16 1.13
N ALA A 13 -4.85 3.03 0.64
CA ALA A 13 -5.64 3.93 1.45
C ALA A 13 -7.07 3.39 1.60
N PRO A 14 -7.51 2.99 2.80
CA PRO A 14 -8.87 2.51 3.00
C PRO A 14 -9.87 3.64 2.71
N SER A 15 -10.88 3.36 1.88
CA SER A 15 -11.89 4.35 1.47
C SER A 15 -12.69 4.99 2.63
N ALA A 16 -12.61 4.42 3.84
CA ALA A 16 -13.27 4.91 5.05
C ALA A 16 -12.49 6.00 5.81
N GLY A 17 -11.44 6.58 5.21
CA GLY A 17 -10.64 7.64 5.86
C GLY A 17 -9.65 7.13 6.90
N GLY A 18 -9.27 5.85 6.82
CA GLY A 18 -8.18 5.30 7.63
C GLY A 18 -6.80 5.71 7.12
N PRO A 19 -5.73 5.41 7.88
CA PRO A 19 -4.37 5.79 7.52
C PRO A 19 -3.93 5.11 6.22
N GLU A 20 -3.13 5.82 5.41
CA GLU A 20 -2.50 5.24 4.24
C GLU A 20 -1.47 4.19 4.66
N MET A 21 -1.57 3.01 4.07
CA MET A 21 -0.73 1.86 4.37
C MET A 21 0.23 1.56 3.23
N THR A 22 1.48 1.28 3.53
CA THR A 22 2.49 0.83 2.57
C THR A 22 2.68 -0.66 2.65
N VAL A 23 2.61 -1.37 1.53
CA VAL A 23 2.91 -2.81 1.45
C VAL A 23 4.42 -3.01 1.54
N GLN A 24 4.89 -3.62 2.63
CA GLN A 24 6.31 -3.87 2.88
C GLN A 24 6.75 -5.25 2.41
N ALA A 25 5.86 -6.24 2.48
CA ALA A 25 6.15 -7.59 2.00
C ALA A 25 4.86 -8.28 1.53
N ARG A 26 5.02 -9.32 0.71
CA ARG A 26 3.92 -10.18 0.27
C ARG A 26 4.30 -11.64 0.43
N SER A 27 3.32 -12.46 0.79
CA SER A 27 3.45 -13.91 0.83
C SER A 27 2.15 -14.53 0.36
N GLN A 28 2.16 -15.16 -0.82
CA GLN A 28 1.01 -15.81 -1.43
C GLN A 28 -0.23 -14.90 -1.47
N ASN A 29 -1.19 -15.10 -0.53
CA ASN A 29 -2.43 -14.33 -0.42
C ASN A 29 -2.41 -13.24 0.67
N LEU A 30 -1.29 -13.07 1.35
CA LEU A 30 -1.10 -12.10 2.43
C LEU A 30 -0.15 -10.98 2.01
N ALA A 31 -0.45 -9.78 2.47
CA ALA A 31 0.40 -8.62 2.38
C ALA A 31 0.68 -8.11 3.80
N TYR A 32 1.95 -7.85 4.07
CA TYR A 32 2.41 -7.19 5.28
C TYR A 32 2.47 -5.70 4.99
N CYS A 33 1.67 -4.93 5.72
CA CYS A 33 1.57 -3.50 5.55
C CYS A 33 2.11 -2.78 6.77
N ALA A 34 2.63 -1.57 6.55
CA ALA A 34 2.99 -0.65 7.61
C ALA A 34 2.35 0.72 7.36
N TRP A 35 1.99 1.41 8.43
CA TRP A 35 1.40 2.75 8.34
C TRP A 35 1.80 3.59 9.55
N LEU A 36 1.74 4.90 9.41
CA LEU A 36 2.04 5.84 10.48
C LEU A 36 0.76 6.41 11.06
N VAL A 37 0.63 6.39 12.39
CA VAL A 37 -0.45 7.05 13.14
C VAL A 37 0.21 7.81 14.28
N ASP A 38 -0.03 9.12 14.37
CA ASP A 38 0.53 9.97 15.43
C ASP A 38 2.06 9.83 15.60
N GLY A 39 2.78 9.72 14.47
CA GLY A 39 4.24 9.55 14.44
C GLY A 39 4.75 8.17 14.88
N ARG A 40 3.85 7.21 15.11
CA ARG A 40 4.20 5.83 15.48
C ARG A 40 4.02 4.91 14.29
N LEU A 41 5.01 4.05 14.06
CA LEU A 41 4.95 3.02 13.03
C LEU A 41 4.12 1.84 13.53
N HIS A 42 3.04 1.56 12.81
CA HIS A 42 2.19 0.40 12.99
C HIS A 42 2.43 -0.58 11.85
N GLN A 43 2.28 -1.87 12.14
CA GLN A 43 2.42 -2.95 11.17
C GLN A 43 1.29 -3.95 11.35
N GLY A 44 0.88 -4.58 10.25
CA GLY A 44 -0.21 -5.54 10.24
C GLY A 44 -0.21 -6.39 8.99
N THR A 45 -0.79 -7.59 9.11
CA THR A 45 -0.92 -8.53 8.00
C THR A 45 -2.36 -8.54 7.52
N PHE A 46 -2.55 -8.41 6.21
CA PHE A 46 -3.87 -8.36 5.59
C PHE A 46 -3.95 -9.32 4.41
N GLU A 47 -5.14 -9.84 4.17
CA GLU A 47 -5.46 -10.59 2.95
C GLU A 47 -5.40 -9.66 1.75
N ILE A 48 -4.70 -10.06 0.68
CA ILE A 48 -4.58 -9.30 -0.57
C ILE A 48 -5.96 -9.02 -1.17
N ALA A 49 -6.87 -10.00 -1.08
CA ALA A 49 -8.26 -9.83 -1.52
C ALA A 49 -9.01 -8.74 -0.73
N ALA A 50 -8.70 -8.55 0.55
CA ALA A 50 -9.29 -7.48 1.36
C ALA A 50 -8.68 -6.13 1.00
N LEU A 51 -7.35 -6.05 0.81
CA LEU A 51 -6.68 -4.82 0.36
C LEU A 51 -7.16 -4.36 -1.01
N ARG A 52 -7.45 -5.28 -1.94
CA ARG A 52 -8.03 -4.95 -3.26
C ARG A 52 -9.38 -4.26 -3.16
N ARG A 53 -10.22 -4.64 -2.18
CA ARG A 53 -11.50 -3.98 -1.92
C ARG A 53 -11.31 -2.59 -1.31
N LEU A 54 -10.21 -2.40 -0.59
CA LEU A 54 -9.87 -1.14 0.08
C LEU A 54 -9.11 -0.16 -0.82
N ARG A 55 -8.47 -0.65 -1.88
CA ARG A 55 -7.78 0.19 -2.87
C ARG A 55 -8.81 1.04 -3.60
N SER A 56 -9.08 2.21 -3.04
CA SER A 56 -9.69 3.32 -3.77
C SER A 56 -8.86 3.50 -5.05
N ALA A 57 -9.51 3.59 -6.20
CA ALA A 57 -8.87 3.79 -7.50
C ALA A 57 -8.15 5.15 -7.55
N GLY A 58 -7.01 5.26 -6.87
CA GLY A 58 -6.06 6.35 -6.95
C GLY A 58 -4.93 5.96 -7.90
N PRO A 59 -4.41 6.89 -8.71
CA PRO A 59 -3.42 6.58 -9.73
C PRO A 59 -2.19 5.95 -9.08
N ALA A 60 -1.72 4.86 -9.70
CA ALA A 60 -0.49 4.18 -9.36
C ALA A 60 0.62 5.19 -9.09
N SER A 61 1.20 5.10 -7.90
CA SER A 61 2.32 5.91 -7.45
C SER A 61 3.40 5.95 -8.52
N ARG A 62 3.47 7.05 -9.26
CA ARG A 62 4.62 7.37 -10.12
C ARG A 62 5.56 8.23 -9.31
N ALA A 63 6.19 7.61 -8.31
CA ALA A 63 7.33 8.18 -7.59
C ALA A 63 8.45 7.14 -7.56
N GLY A 64 9.03 6.90 -8.76
CA GLY A 64 10.42 6.45 -8.87
C GLY A 64 11.37 7.61 -8.56
N PRO A 65 12.65 7.32 -8.28
CA PRO A 65 13.52 8.15 -7.45
C PRO A 65 13.98 9.43 -8.18
N ASP A 66 13.56 10.60 -7.71
CA ASP A 66 14.26 11.85 -8.01
C ASP A 66 15.41 12.01 -6.99
N ALA A 67 16.45 11.22 -7.22
CA ALA A 67 17.75 11.40 -6.61
C ALA A 67 18.77 11.51 -7.75
N SER A 68 18.83 12.68 -8.39
CA SER A 68 20.01 13.14 -9.13
C SER A 68 19.90 14.64 -9.38
N GLY A 69 20.51 15.41 -8.48
CA GLY A 69 20.82 16.82 -8.74
C GLY A 69 21.86 16.97 -9.85
N PRO A 70 22.00 18.21 -10.33
CA PRO A 70 23.30 18.86 -10.31
C PRO A 70 23.38 20.00 -9.29
#